data_AF-A0A3F3Q815-F1
#
_entry.id   AF-A0A3F3Q815-F1
#
_cell.length_a   1.000
_cell.length_b   1.000
_cell.length_c   1.000
_cell.angle_alpha   90.00
_cell.angle_beta   90.00
_cell.angle_gamma   90.00
#
_symmetry.space_group_name_H-M   'P 1'
#
loop_
_entity.id
_entity.type
_entity.pdbx_description
1 polymer ?
#
loop_
_entity_poly.entity_id
_entity_poly.type
_entity_poly.pdbx_seq_one_letter_code
_entity_poly.pdbx_strand_id
1 'polypeptide(L)'
;MSTTTTSKRKSPTTTSDSTPKTIHFTSRTPTWTYLKLQLVTNPPSTSTSPLDPLTARTYLSAALSQFLGLMGTTIPIDILKISPPPPSSSTEGGKTGGGGSGSTVWTRVPRDDAAAVVAALSSWIGGSTGTNTNGGGDAAGGSSVAWRVCAKGNYLGALVNGGGGEVFVP
;
A
#
# COMPACT_ATOMS: atom_id res chain seq x y z
N MET A 1 -9.26 69.17 11.72
CA MET A 1 -8.15 69.15 10.74
C MET A 1 -8.06 67.74 10.19
N SER A 2 -8.73 67.49 9.06
CA SER A 2 -8.79 66.19 8.39
C SER A 2 -7.68 66.10 7.33
N THR A 3 -7.01 64.97 7.20
CA THR A 3 -6.18 64.66 6.04
C THR A 3 -6.54 63.29 5.47
N THR A 4 -6.85 63.32 4.17
CA THR A 4 -7.28 62.23 3.29
C THR A 4 -6.10 61.84 2.41
N THR A 5 -5.81 60.54 2.23
CA THR A 5 -5.04 60.01 1.08
C THR A 5 -5.43 58.54 0.86
N THR A 6 -6.38 58.26 -0.06
CA THR A 6 -6.20 57.84 -1.47
C THR A 6 -6.05 56.34 -1.70
N SER A 7 -7.07 55.83 -2.38
CA SER A 7 -7.34 54.49 -2.90
C SER A 7 -6.23 53.92 -3.80
N LYS A 8 -5.94 52.62 -3.66
CA LYS A 8 -5.40 51.78 -4.74
C LYS A 8 -6.27 50.54 -4.92
N ARG A 9 -7.07 50.58 -5.97
CA ARG A 9 -7.88 49.52 -6.57
C ARG A 9 -6.98 48.33 -6.98
N LYS A 10 -7.29 47.11 -6.51
CA LYS A 10 -6.82 45.86 -7.14
C LYS A 10 -8.04 45.09 -7.65
N SER A 11 -7.93 44.64 -8.90
CA SER A 11 -8.95 44.06 -9.78
C SER A 11 -9.67 42.83 -9.20
N PRO A 12 -10.92 42.53 -9.63
CA PRO A 12 -11.59 41.30 -9.27
C PRO A 12 -10.98 40.17 -10.10
N THR A 13 -10.12 39.37 -9.48
CA THR A 13 -9.81 38.05 -10.03
C THR A 13 -10.70 37.09 -9.27
N THR A 14 -11.59 36.43 -10.00
CA THR A 14 -12.49 35.38 -9.54
C THR A 14 -11.67 34.24 -8.95
N THR A 15 -11.24 34.37 -7.70
CA THR A 15 -10.74 33.28 -6.90
C THR A 15 -11.98 32.59 -6.37
N SER A 16 -12.35 31.47 -6.99
CA SER A 16 -13.30 30.52 -6.42
C SER A 16 -12.73 30.02 -5.11
N ASP A 17 -13.02 30.77 -4.05
CA ASP A 17 -12.69 30.44 -2.67
C ASP A 17 -13.62 29.29 -2.27
N SER A 18 -13.31 28.08 -2.75
CA SER A 18 -13.98 26.87 -2.28
C SER A 18 -13.49 26.63 -0.87
N THR A 19 -14.15 27.25 0.10
CA THR A 19 -14.04 26.84 1.50
C THR A 19 -14.11 25.31 1.54
N PRO A 20 -13.13 24.61 2.14
CA PRO A 20 -13.15 23.16 2.17
C PRO A 20 -14.43 22.74 2.91
N LYS A 21 -15.35 22.12 2.17
CA LYS A 21 -16.63 21.67 2.71
C LYS A 21 -16.31 20.68 3.83
N THR A 22 -16.69 21.02 5.06
CA THR A 22 -16.46 20.18 6.23
C THR A 22 -17.19 18.85 6.00
N ILE A 23 -16.43 17.82 5.63
CA ILE A 23 -16.94 16.47 5.54
C ILE A 23 -17.01 15.89 6.95
N HIS A 24 -18.24 15.72 7.44
CA HIS A 24 -18.48 15.08 8.73
C HIS A 24 -18.11 13.61 8.66
N PHE A 25 -17.03 13.26 9.36
CA PHE A 25 -16.57 11.90 9.44
C PHE A 25 -17.21 11.18 10.64
N THR A 26 -18.22 10.37 10.36
CA THR A 26 -19.10 9.81 11.41
C THR A 26 -18.60 8.51 12.01
N SER A 27 -17.66 7.81 11.36
CA SER A 27 -17.06 6.60 11.94
C SER A 27 -15.75 6.97 12.63
N ARG A 28 -15.78 7.22 13.95
CA ARG A 28 -14.54 7.48 14.72
C ARG A 28 -13.80 6.19 15.11
N THR A 29 -14.49 5.05 15.03
CA THR A 29 -13.99 3.72 15.41
C THR A 29 -14.26 2.71 14.29
N PRO A 30 -13.49 2.77 13.20
CA PRO A 30 -13.62 1.83 12.10
C PRO A 30 -13.20 0.43 12.57
N THR A 31 -14.03 -0.57 12.29
CA THR A 31 -13.77 -1.98 12.65
C THR A 31 -12.70 -2.63 11.77
N TRP A 32 -12.45 -2.04 10.59
CA TRP A 32 -11.51 -2.54 9.59
C TRP A 32 -10.36 -1.55 9.37
N THR A 33 -9.19 -2.10 9.09
CA THR A 33 -8.02 -1.37 8.58
C THR A 33 -7.68 -1.90 7.20
N TYR A 34 -7.30 -0.99 6.31
CA TYR A 34 -6.92 -1.27 4.93
C TYR A 34 -5.41 -1.18 4.76
N LEU A 35 -4.84 -2.13 4.04
CA LEU A 35 -3.41 -2.20 3.74
C LEU A 35 -3.20 -2.16 2.23
N LYS A 36 -2.18 -1.41 1.80
CA LYS A 36 -1.67 -1.43 0.43
C LYS A 36 -0.34 -2.17 0.48
N LEU A 37 -0.31 -3.33 -0.15
CA LEU A 37 0.83 -4.23 -0.18
C LEU A 37 1.41 -4.27 -1.58
N GLN A 38 2.70 -4.46 -1.70
CA GLN A 38 3.37 -4.69 -2.97
C GLN A 38 4.21 -5.96 -2.85
N LEU A 39 4.02 -6.90 -3.77
CA LEU A 39 4.83 -8.10 -3.84
C LEU A 39 6.16 -7.75 -4.51
N VAL A 40 7.27 -7.97 -3.81
CA VAL A 40 8.63 -7.74 -4.33
C VAL A 40 9.28 -9.09 -4.58
N THR A 41 9.83 -9.28 -5.77
CA THR A 41 10.57 -10.49 -6.14
C THR A 41 12.05 -10.17 -6.28
N ASN A 42 12.91 -11.03 -5.73
CA ASN A 42 14.36 -10.94 -5.81
C ASN A 42 14.95 -12.28 -6.30
N PRO A 43 15.64 -12.32 -7.45
CA PRO A 43 15.99 -11.19 -8.31
C PRO A 43 14.77 -10.59 -9.04
N PRO A 44 14.80 -9.29 -9.41
CA PRO A 44 13.69 -8.66 -10.13
C PRO A 44 13.58 -9.26 -11.54
N SER A 45 12.68 -10.24 -11.71
CA SER A 45 12.41 -10.82 -13.02
C SER A 45 11.60 -9.84 -13.88
N THR A 46 11.97 -9.70 -15.15
CA THR A 46 11.22 -8.90 -16.14
C THR A 46 9.90 -9.56 -16.54
N SER A 47 9.75 -10.86 -16.28
CA SER A 47 8.53 -11.65 -16.49
C SER A 47 7.84 -11.97 -15.16
N THR A 48 7.42 -10.95 -14.41
CA THR A 48 6.58 -11.18 -13.24
C THR A 48 5.20 -11.63 -13.74
N SER A 49 4.90 -12.92 -13.63
CA SER A 49 3.53 -13.42 -13.85
C SER A 49 2.55 -12.58 -13.03
N PRO A 50 1.39 -12.19 -13.59
CA PRO A 50 0.42 -11.39 -12.87
C PRO A 50 0.00 -12.14 -11.61
N LEU A 51 0.13 -11.50 -10.44
CA LEU A 51 -0.25 -12.07 -9.17
C LEU A 51 -1.74 -12.44 -9.18
N ASP A 52 -2.04 -13.73 -9.05
CA ASP A 52 -3.39 -14.23 -8.96
C ASP A 52 -3.92 -14.15 -7.51
N PRO A 53 -5.26 -14.05 -7.33
CA PRO A 53 -5.85 -13.95 -6.00
C PRO A 53 -5.57 -15.13 -5.08
N LEU A 54 -5.43 -16.34 -5.63
CA LEU A 54 -5.21 -17.55 -4.85
C LEU A 54 -3.78 -17.57 -4.30
N THR A 55 -2.77 -17.33 -5.14
CA THR A 55 -1.38 -17.22 -4.68
C THR A 55 -1.20 -16.08 -3.68
N ALA A 56 -1.84 -14.92 -3.91
CA ALA A 56 -1.83 -13.84 -2.94
C ALA A 56 -2.37 -14.30 -1.57
N ARG A 57 -3.50 -15.02 -1.54
CA ARG A 57 -4.08 -15.57 -0.31
C ARG A 57 -3.16 -16.59 0.35
N THR A 58 -2.51 -17.45 -0.43
CA THR A 58 -1.53 -18.42 0.06
C THR A 58 -0.35 -17.73 0.75
N TYR A 59 0.22 -16.70 0.15
CA TYR A 59 1.34 -15.93 0.72
C TYR A 59 0.94 -15.14 1.97
N LEU A 60 -0.25 -14.52 1.96
CA LEU A 60 -0.79 -13.86 3.16
C LEU A 60 -0.96 -14.86 4.31
N SER A 61 -1.52 -16.04 4.02
CA SER A 61 -1.74 -17.08 5.04
C SER A 61 -0.42 -17.66 5.55
N ALA A 62 0.57 -17.85 4.68
CA ALA A 62 1.91 -18.31 5.05
C ALA A 62 2.64 -17.29 5.95
N ALA A 63 2.51 -15.99 5.66
CA ALA A 63 3.08 -14.94 6.51
C ALA A 63 2.48 -14.95 7.91
N LEU A 64 1.15 -15.04 8.01
CA LEU A 64 0.45 -15.09 9.29
C LEU A 64 0.78 -16.35 10.08
N SER A 65 0.85 -17.51 9.41
CA SER A 65 1.16 -18.77 10.08
C SER A 65 2.60 -18.83 10.58
N GLN A 66 3.55 -18.26 9.83
CA GLN A 66 4.95 -18.19 10.26
C GLN A 66 5.17 -17.25 11.46
N PHE A 67 4.47 -16.12 11.49
CA PHE A 67 4.66 -15.12 12.55
C PHE A 67 3.81 -15.39 13.80
N LEU A 68 2.56 -15.82 13.64
CA LEU A 68 1.57 -15.97 14.72
C LEU A 68 1.12 -17.43 14.95
N GLY A 69 1.67 -18.38 14.20
CA GLY A 69 1.24 -19.79 14.26
C GLY A 69 -0.19 -20.00 13.74
N LEU A 70 -0.84 -21.07 14.19
CA LEU A 70 -2.19 -21.46 13.77
C LEU A 70 -3.22 -20.34 13.98
N MET A 71 -3.10 -19.57 15.07
CA MET A 71 -4.01 -18.47 15.37
C MET A 71 -3.95 -17.37 14.31
N GLY A 72 -2.77 -17.10 13.73
CA GLY A 72 -2.63 -16.14 12.64
C GLY A 72 -3.54 -16.42 11.45
N THR A 73 -3.79 -17.70 11.16
CA THR A 73 -4.63 -18.12 10.04
C THR A 73 -6.13 -17.90 10.28
N THR A 74 -6.54 -17.66 11.53
CA THR A 74 -7.93 -17.33 11.89
C THR A 74 -8.26 -15.86 11.72
N ILE A 75 -7.26 -15.00 11.50
CA ILE A 75 -7.46 -13.57 11.26
C ILE A 75 -8.19 -13.39 9.92
N PRO A 76 -9.37 -12.75 9.88
CA PRO A 76 -10.13 -12.57 8.65
C PRO A 76 -9.46 -11.51 7.77
N ILE A 77 -8.68 -11.94 6.78
CA ILE A 77 -8.08 -11.07 5.77
C ILE A 77 -8.80 -11.27 4.44
N ASP A 78 -9.28 -10.16 3.86
CA ASP A 78 -9.90 -10.18 2.53
C ASP A 78 -9.12 -9.32 1.55
N ILE A 79 -9.00 -9.83 0.32
CA ILE A 79 -8.39 -9.13 -0.81
C ILE A 79 -9.47 -8.30 -1.51
N LEU A 80 -9.23 -7.00 -1.63
CA LEU A 80 -10.17 -6.06 -2.24
C LEU A 80 -9.86 -5.79 -3.70
N LYS A 81 -8.57 -5.70 -4.04
CA LYS A 81 -8.10 -5.40 -5.38
C LYS A 81 -6.68 -5.92 -5.57
N ILE A 82 -6.40 -6.43 -6.75
CA ILE A 82 -5.04 -6.71 -7.21
C ILE A 82 -4.82 -5.89 -8.47
N SER A 83 -3.76 -5.09 -8.47
CA SER A 83 -3.29 -4.38 -9.66
C SER A 83 -2.04 -5.08 -10.17
N PRO A 84 -1.97 -5.43 -11.46
CA PRO A 84 -0.72 -5.87 -12.06
C PRO A 84 0.34 -4.76 -11.94
N PRO A 85 1.64 -5.12 -12.03
CA PRO A 85 2.69 -4.11 -12.14
C PRO A 85 2.38 -3.23 -13.36
N PRO A 86 2.66 -1.92 -13.30
CA PRO A 86 2.47 -1.06 -14.45
C PRO A 86 3.28 -1.63 -15.63
N PRO A 87 2.70 -1.69 -16.84
CA PRO A 87 3.44 -2.14 -18.01
C PRO A 87 4.67 -1.23 -18.15
N SER A 88 5.85 -1.84 -18.20
CA SER A 88 7.13 -1.17 -18.38
C SER A 88 7.28 -0.59 -19.80
N SER A 89 6.26 0.11 -20.31
CA SER A 89 6.36 0.92 -21.50
C SER A 89 6.93 2.28 -21.11
N SER A 90 8.07 2.61 -21.73
CA SER A 90 8.85 3.84 -21.67
C SER A 90 9.53 4.18 -20.33
N THR A 91 10.83 3.87 -20.28
CA THR A 91 11.86 4.71 -19.68
C THR A 91 11.54 6.19 -19.87
N GLU A 92 11.31 6.93 -18.80
CA GLU A 92 11.66 8.35 -18.73
C GLU A 92 12.02 8.68 -17.27
N GLY A 93 13.23 9.23 -17.11
CA GLY A 93 13.88 9.41 -15.82
C GLY A 93 13.23 10.48 -14.97
N GLY A 94 13.31 10.32 -13.65
CA GLY A 94 13.01 11.42 -12.74
C GLY A 94 12.63 11.00 -11.32
N LYS A 95 13.64 10.97 -10.45
CA LYS A 95 13.57 11.25 -9.00
C LYS A 95 12.91 10.22 -8.05
N THR A 96 13.82 9.58 -7.31
CA THR A 96 13.79 9.34 -5.85
C THR A 96 12.63 8.55 -5.25
N GLY A 97 12.93 7.32 -4.84
CA GLY A 97 12.19 6.60 -3.79
C GLY A 97 11.78 5.20 -4.23
N GLY A 98 12.73 4.25 -4.21
CA GLY A 98 12.60 2.86 -4.64
C GLY A 98 11.19 2.30 -4.66
N GLY A 99 10.54 2.32 -5.82
CA GLY A 99 9.27 1.64 -6.10
C GLY A 99 9.58 0.39 -6.92
N GLY A 100 9.54 -0.78 -6.29
CA GLY A 100 9.80 -2.04 -7.00
C GLY A 100 8.72 -2.29 -8.07
N SER A 101 9.09 -2.97 -9.16
CA SER A 101 8.16 -3.44 -10.19
C SER A 101 7.39 -4.66 -9.67
N GLY A 102 6.38 -4.43 -8.83
CA GLY A 102 5.64 -5.48 -8.14
C GLY A 102 4.13 -5.33 -8.27
N SER A 103 3.41 -6.46 -8.30
CA SER A 103 1.94 -6.44 -8.20
C SER A 103 1.52 -5.80 -6.88
N THR A 104 0.55 -4.89 -6.95
CA THR A 104 0.01 -4.20 -5.77
C THR A 104 -1.30 -4.85 -5.34
N VAL A 105 -1.45 -5.16 -4.06
CA VAL A 105 -2.63 -5.78 -3.46
C VAL A 105 -3.21 -4.85 -2.40
N TRP A 106 -4.53 -4.70 -2.39
CA TRP A 106 -5.25 -4.02 -1.32
C TRP A 106 -5.98 -5.05 -0.49
N THR A 107 -5.77 -5.03 0.82
CA THR A 107 -6.44 -5.95 1.75
C THR A 107 -7.18 -5.19 2.85
N ARG A 108 -8.19 -5.82 3.43
CA ARG A 108 -8.78 -5.39 4.70
C ARG A 108 -8.48 -6.42 5.79
N VAL A 109 -8.34 -5.93 7.02
CA VAL A 109 -8.00 -6.69 8.22
C VAL A 109 -8.75 -6.08 9.41
N PRO A 110 -9.17 -6.83 10.44
CA PRO A 110 -9.68 -6.24 11.66
C PRO A 110 -8.70 -5.24 12.24
N ARG A 111 -9.23 -4.15 12.77
CA ARG A 111 -8.44 -3.04 13.29
C ARG A 111 -7.49 -3.48 14.40
N ASP A 112 -7.92 -4.39 15.25
CA ASP A 112 -7.14 -4.86 16.41
C ASP A 112 -5.98 -5.77 15.98
N ASP A 113 -6.14 -6.53 14.89
CA ASP A 113 -5.10 -7.42 14.33
C ASP A 113 -4.14 -6.70 13.39
N ALA A 114 -4.45 -5.47 12.97
CA ALA A 114 -3.72 -4.78 11.91
C ALA A 114 -2.21 -4.63 12.19
N ALA A 115 -1.82 -4.40 13.46
CA ALA A 115 -0.42 -4.29 13.83
C ALA A 115 0.32 -5.63 13.69
N ALA A 116 -0.30 -6.72 14.15
CA ALA A 116 0.26 -8.06 14.03
C ALA A 116 0.36 -8.51 12.56
N VAL A 117 -0.65 -8.20 11.75
CA VAL A 117 -0.63 -8.50 10.31
C VAL A 117 0.47 -7.71 9.59
N VAL A 118 0.65 -6.43 9.90
CA VAL A 118 1.74 -5.64 9.30
C VAL A 118 3.10 -6.24 9.64
N ALA A 119 3.33 -6.61 10.92
CA ALA A 119 4.58 -7.23 11.35
C ALA A 119 4.83 -8.60 10.68
N ALA A 120 3.78 -9.43 10.58
CA ALA A 120 3.84 -10.72 9.90
C ALA A 120 4.21 -10.56 8.43
N LEU A 121 3.55 -9.64 7.73
CA LEU A 121 3.80 -9.42 6.30
C LEU A 121 5.18 -8.83 6.04
N SER A 122 5.64 -7.87 6.86
CA SER A 122 6.96 -7.24 6.65
C SER A 122 8.13 -8.17 6.94
N SER A 123 7.94 -9.17 7.81
CA SER A 123 8.97 -10.15 8.16
C SER A 123 8.94 -11.41 7.28
N TRP A 124 7.92 -11.55 6.43
CA TRP A 124 7.74 -12.75 5.61
C TRP A 124 8.59 -12.72 4.35
N ILE A 125 9.35 -13.80 4.15
CA ILE A 125 10.05 -14.10 2.90
C ILE A 125 9.54 -15.46 2.41
N GLY A 126 8.84 -15.46 1.28
CA GLY A 126 8.53 -16.65 0.50
C GLY A 126 9.56 -16.88 -0.60
N GLY A 127 9.49 -18.02 -1.27
CA GLY A 127 10.37 -18.33 -2.39
C GLY A 127 10.68 -19.82 -2.49
N SER A 128 11.09 -20.23 -3.69
CA SER A 128 11.58 -21.59 -3.87
C SER A 128 12.96 -21.67 -3.23
N THR A 129 13.01 -22.13 -1.99
CA THR A 129 14.25 -22.64 -1.40
C THR A 129 14.62 -23.84 -2.25
N GLY A 130 15.60 -23.68 -3.15
CA GLY A 130 16.14 -24.78 -3.92
C GLY A 130 16.40 -25.94 -2.97
N THR A 131 15.74 -27.06 -3.24
CA THR A 131 15.87 -28.30 -2.47
C THR A 131 17.35 -28.65 -2.31
N ASN A 132 17.90 -28.39 -1.13
CA ASN A 132 18.93 -29.25 -0.58
C ASN A 132 18.77 -29.28 0.95
N THR A 133 18.09 -30.33 1.39
CA THR A 133 18.28 -30.92 2.71
C THR A 133 19.78 -31.14 2.94
N ASN A 134 20.29 -30.70 4.09
CA ASN A 134 21.67 -30.74 4.58
C ASN A 134 22.63 -29.65 4.05
N GLY A 135 23.12 -28.86 5.01
CA GLY A 135 24.36 -28.08 4.87
C GLY A 135 24.12 -26.58 4.76
N GLY A 136 24.60 -25.84 5.76
CA GLY A 136 24.73 -24.39 5.66
C GLY A 136 25.50 -24.01 4.41
N GLY A 137 24.89 -23.16 3.58
CA GLY A 137 25.47 -22.68 2.34
C GLY A 137 24.58 -21.57 1.78
N ASP A 138 25.21 -20.46 1.45
CA ASP A 138 24.59 -19.21 1.02
C ASP A 138 23.72 -19.45 -0.22
N ALA A 139 22.40 -19.32 -0.05
CA ALA A 139 21.39 -19.72 -1.03
C ALA A 139 21.36 -18.77 -2.24
N ALA A 140 22.28 -18.94 -3.18
CA ALA A 140 22.46 -18.10 -4.38
C ALA A 140 21.73 -18.63 -5.64
N GLY A 141 20.52 -19.22 -5.51
CA GLY A 141 19.84 -19.81 -6.68
C GLY A 141 18.30 -19.83 -6.70
N GLY A 142 17.62 -19.40 -5.63
CA GLY A 142 16.15 -19.36 -5.57
C GLY A 142 15.60 -17.96 -5.75
N SER A 143 14.50 -17.81 -6.50
CA SER A 143 13.74 -16.55 -6.49
C SER A 143 12.98 -16.44 -5.16
N SER A 144 13.27 -15.38 -4.43
CA SER A 144 12.61 -15.01 -3.18
C SER A 144 11.53 -13.95 -3.45
N VAL A 145 10.43 -14.02 -2.71
CA VAL A 145 9.31 -13.09 -2.76
C VAL A 145 9.03 -12.56 -1.37
N ALA A 146 8.72 -11.28 -1.24
CA ALA A 146 8.42 -10.66 0.05
C ALA A 146 7.32 -9.62 -0.09
N TRP A 147 6.60 -9.37 1.00
CA TRP A 147 5.61 -8.30 1.05
C TRP A 147 6.25 -7.00 1.51
N ARG A 148 6.03 -5.95 0.71
CA ARG A 148 6.27 -4.59 1.14
C ARG A 148 4.96 -3.94 1.52
N VAL A 149 4.86 -3.45 2.76
CA VAL A 149 3.73 -2.64 3.20
C VAL A 149 3.95 -1.20 2.71
N CYS A 150 3.19 -0.81 1.68
CA CYS A 150 3.30 0.51 1.07
C CYS A 150 2.48 1.57 1.81
N ALA A 151 1.32 1.19 2.36
CA ALA A 151 0.49 2.09 3.15
C ALA A 151 -0.48 1.33 4.06
N LYS A 152 -0.91 2.00 5.14
CA LYS A 152 -1.95 1.55 6.07
C LYS A 152 -2.91 2.70 6.34
N GLY A 153 -4.22 2.44 6.30
CA GLY A 153 -5.22 3.45 6.60
C GLY A 153 -6.52 2.82 7.07
N ASN A 154 -7.27 3.53 7.90
CA ASN A 154 -8.56 3.04 8.38
C ASN A 154 -9.69 3.15 7.33
N TYR A 155 -9.42 3.86 6.23
CA TYR A 155 -10.38 4.11 5.16
C TYR A 155 -9.72 3.89 3.82
N LEU A 156 -10.39 3.13 2.96
CA LEU A 156 -9.85 2.77 1.65
C LEU A 156 -9.60 4.00 0.77
N GLY A 157 -10.48 5.00 0.81
CA GLY A 157 -10.36 6.23 0.00
C GLY A 157 -9.08 7.00 0.27
N ALA A 158 -8.64 7.09 1.52
CA ALA A 158 -7.37 7.71 1.88
C ALA A 158 -6.14 6.95 1.33
N LEU A 159 -6.29 5.65 1.05
CA LEU A 159 -5.21 4.75 0.65
C LEU A 159 -5.04 4.63 -0.87
N VAL A 160 -6.12 4.81 -1.63
CA VAL A 160 -6.13 4.62 -3.09
C VAL A 160 -5.60 5.85 -3.82
N ASN A 161 -5.92 7.06 -3.34
CA ASN A 161 -5.59 8.29 -4.05
C ASN A 161 -4.35 9.03 -3.50
N GLY A 162 -3.81 8.62 -2.35
CA GLY A 162 -2.61 9.24 -1.76
C GLY A 162 -2.86 10.64 -1.19
N GLY A 163 -2.19 10.96 -0.08
CA GLY A 163 -2.13 12.30 0.52
C GLY A 163 -3.41 12.88 1.14
N GLY A 164 -4.59 12.37 0.78
CA GLY A 164 -5.88 12.87 1.26
C GLY A 164 -6.41 14.12 0.53
N GLY A 165 -5.61 14.76 -0.34
CA GLY A 165 -6.05 15.94 -1.09
C GLY A 165 -7.15 15.63 -2.11
N GLU A 166 -7.05 14.48 -2.78
CA GLU A 166 -7.98 14.08 -3.84
C GLU A 166 -9.32 13.52 -3.30
N VAL A 167 -9.37 13.14 -2.01
CA VAL A 167 -10.57 12.58 -1.36
C VAL A 167 -11.63 13.68 -1.13
N PHE A 168 -11.24 14.95 -1.28
CA PHE A 168 -12.07 16.12 -0.99
C PHE A 168 -12.31 17.02 -2.21
N VAL A 169 -12.02 16.54 -3.43
CA VAL A 169 -12.31 17.29 -4.66
C VAL A 169 -13.78 17.06 -5.08
N PRO A 170 -14.58 18.11 -5.34
CA PRO A 170 -15.99 18.01 -5.75
C PRO A 170 -16.23 17.27 -7.06
#